data_AF-A0A392T7U2-F1
#
_entry.id   AF-A0A392T7U2-F1
#
_cell.length_a   1.000
_cell.length_b   1.000
_cell.length_c   1.000
_cell.angle_alpha   90.00
_cell.angle_beta   90.00
_cell.angle_gamma   90.00
#
_symmetry.space_group_name_H-M   'P 1'
#
loop_
_entity.id
_entity.type
_entity.pdbx_description
1 polymer ?
#
loop_
_entity_poly.entity_id
_entity_poly.type
_entity_poly.pdbx_seq_one_letter_code
_entity_poly.pdbx_strand_id
1 'polypeptide(L)' 'MTSSASSNDRADKWTIFVDGASGPSGSGAGIILENENGVLIEVSLVLSFKTSNN' A
#
# COMPACT_ATOMS: atom_id res chain seq x y z
N MET A 1 26.07 -4.40 -25.94
CA MET A 1 25.37 -3.47 -25.02
C MET A 1 24.42 -4.29 -24.16
N THR A 2 24.87 -4.81 -23.01
CA THR A 2 23.98 -5.46 -22.04
C THR A 2 23.94 -4.56 -20.82
N SER A 3 22.85 -3.83 -20.61
CA SER A 3 22.64 -3.06 -19.39
C SER A 3 22.52 -4.05 -18.23
N SER A 4 23.51 -4.05 -17.34
CA SER A 4 23.39 -4.68 -16.03
C SER A 4 22.33 -3.90 -15.25
N ALA A 5 21.08 -4.35 -15.31
CA ALA A 5 20.06 -3.89 -14.39
C ALA A 5 20.57 -4.18 -12.98
N SER A 6 20.85 -3.14 -12.20
CA SER A 6 21.23 -3.29 -10.80
C SER A 6 20.13 -4.07 -10.10
N SER A 7 20.49 -5.08 -9.32
CA SER A 7 19.56 -5.92 -8.56
C SER A 7 18.58 -5.12 -7.68
N ASN A 8 18.84 -3.85 -7.43
CA ASN A 8 17.98 -2.94 -6.67
C ASN A 8 16.74 -2.45 -7.44
N ASP A 9 16.72 -2.47 -8.77
CA ASP A 9 15.60 -1.93 -9.57
C ASP A 9 14.25 -2.61 -9.21
N ARG A 10 14.32 -3.89 -8.83
CA ARG A 10 13.17 -4.68 -8.35
C ARG A 10 12.74 -4.34 -6.92
N ALA A 11 13.69 -3.94 -6.07
CA ALA A 11 13.42 -3.54 -4.70
C ALA A 11 12.83 -2.13 -4.62
N ASP A 12 13.17 -1.28 -5.59
CA ASP A 12 12.82 0.14 -5.62
C ASP A 12 11.40 0.37 -6.17
N LYS A 13 10.82 -0.63 -6.85
CA LYS A 13 9.46 -0.58 -7.38
C LYS A 13 8.46 -1.22 -6.41
N TRP A 14 7.48 -0.42 -5.99
CA TRP A 14 6.44 -0.81 -5.05
C TRP A 14 5.06 -0.69 -5.70
N THR A 15 4.20 -1.68 -5.44
CA THR A 15 2.77 -1.65 -5.73
C THR A 15 2.03 -1.40 -4.43
N ILE A 16 1.08 -0.46 -4.45
CA ILE A 16 0.22 -0.16 -3.30
C ILE A 16 -1.20 -0.66 -3.59
N PHE A 17 -1.75 -1.44 -2.67
CA PHE A 17 -3.16 -1.82 -2.65
C PHE A 17 -3.82 -1.13 -1.46
N VAL A 18 -4.96 -0.50 -1.69
CA VAL A 18 -5.70 0.24 -0.67
C VAL A 18 -7.15 -0.19 -0.70
N ASP A 19 -7.68 -0.62 0.44
CA ASP A 19 -9.10 -0.87 0.63
C ASP A 19 -9.65 -0.01 1.76
N GLY A 20 -10.79 0.63 1.51
CA GLY A 20 -11.39 1.59 2.44
C GLY A 20 -12.47 0.93 3.29
N ALA A 21 -12.44 1.19 4.60
CA ALA A 21 -13.50 0.80 5.53
C ALA A 21 -14.25 2.04 6.02
N SER A 22 -15.58 1.95 6.07
CA SER A 22 -16.42 2.98 6.69
C SER A 22 -17.37 2.33 7.70
N GLY A 23 -17.58 2.99 8.83
CA GLY A 23 -18.49 2.51 9.87
C GLY A 23 -19.04 3.64 10.74
N PRO A 24 -20.01 3.34 11.62
CA PRO A 24 -20.62 4.34 12.50
C PRO A 24 -19.63 5.02 13.45
N SER A 25 -18.58 4.30 13.85
CA SER A 25 -17.54 4.73 14.79
C SER A 25 -16.37 5.48 14.14
N GLY A 26 -16.36 5.63 12.82
CA GLY A 26 -15.26 6.24 12.09
C GLY A 26 -14.96 5.52 10.79
N SER A 27 -13.82 5.86 10.21
CA SER A 27 -13.36 5.33 8.94
C SER A 27 -12.04 4.60 9.12
N GLY A 28 -11.60 3.90 8.09
CA GLY A 28 -10.29 3.29 8.08
C GLY A 28 -9.86 2.92 6.67
N ALA A 29 -8.63 2.44 6.56
CA ALA A 29 -8.12 1.86 5.35
C ALA A 29 -7.12 0.75 5.68
N GLY A 30 -7.21 -0.35 4.94
CA GLY A 30 -6.14 -1.33 4.82
C GLY A 30 -5.21 -0.91 3.69
N ILE A 31 -3.91 -0.97 3.93
CA ILE A 31 -2.86 -0.71 2.95
C ILE A 31 -1.94 -1.93 2.89
N ILE A 32 -1.67 -2.41 1.69
CA ILE A 32 -0.65 -3.41 1.41
C ILE A 32 0.38 -2.79 0.47
N LEU A 33 1.66 -2.90 0.83
CA LEU A 33 2.80 -2.57 -0.03
C LEU A 33 3.52 -3.85 -0.42
N GLU A 34 3.67 -4.07 -1.72
CA GLU A 34 4.39 -5.22 -2.26
C GLU A 34 5.48 -4.73 -3.23
N ASN A 35 6.70 -5.24 -3.10
CA ASN A 35 7.76 -5.02 -4.11
C ASN A 35 8.00 -6.27 -4.96
N GLU A 36 8.76 -6.13 -6.05
CA GLU A 36 9.03 -7.24 -6.97
C GLU A 36 9.95 -8.33 -6.39
N ASN A 37 10.49 -8.13 -5.19
CA ASN A 37 11.23 -9.13 -4.43
C ASN A 37 10.34 -9.96 -3.49
N GLY A 38 9.02 -9.69 -3.48
CA GLY A 38 8.06 -10.38 -2.61
C GLY A 38 8.04 -9.87 -1.16
N VAL A 39 8.61 -8.69 -0.88
CA VAL A 39 8.47 -8.04 0.42
C VAL A 39 7.05 -7.50 0.54
N LEU A 40 6.37 -7.83 1.63
CA LEU A 40 4.99 -7.44 1.91
C LEU A 40 4.92 -6.68 3.24
N ILE A 41 4.30 -5.50 3.22
CA ILE A 41 4.01 -4.69 4.42
C ILE A 41 2.51 -4.43 4.48
N GLU A 42 1.89 -4.80 5.59
CA GLU A 42 0.46 -4.56 5.86
C GLU A 42 0.31 -3.48 6.94
N VAL A 43 -0.53 -2.49 6.67
CA VAL A 43 -0.84 -1.40 7.60
C VAL A 43 -2.34 -1.19 7.64
N SER A 44 -2.89 -1.00 8.85
CA SER A 44 -4.27 -0.57 9.04
C SER A 44 -4.29 0.83 9.64
N LEU A 45 -5.03 1.75 9.02
CA LEU A 45 -5.31 3.07 9.58
C LEU A 45 -6.73 3.11 10.12
N VAL A 46 -6.87 3.64 11.33
CA VAL A 46 -8.16 4.01 11.92
C VAL A 46 -8.24 5.53 11.91
N LEU A 47 -9.29 6.06 11.29
CA LEU A 47 -9.55 7.47 11.13
C LEU A 47 -10.77 7.83 11.98
N SER A 48 -10.60 8.76 12.92
CA SER A 48 -11.66 9.15 13.86
C SER A 48 -12.73 10.08 13.26
N PHE A 49 -12.74 10.26 11.93
CA PHE A 49 -13.72 11.06 11.22
C PHE A 49 -14.58 10.19 10.31
N LYS A 50 -15.77 10.70 9.94
CA LYS A 50 -16.70 10.02 9.02
C LYS A 50 -16.19 10.09 7.58
N THR A 51 -16.34 9.01 6.83
CA THR A 51 -16.06 9.00 5.39
C THR A 51 -17.03 9.95 4.68
N SER A 52 -16.50 10.92 3.95
CA SER A 52 -17.20 11.50 2.80
C SER A 52 -16.72 10.73 1.57
N ASN A 53 -17.64 10.05 0.87
CA ASN A 53 -17.28 9.57 -0.46
C ASN A 53 -17.05 10.79 -1.38
N ASN A 54 -16.21 10.60 -2.39
CA ASN A 54 -15.96 11.59 -3.45
C ASN A 54 -16.93 11.35 -4.62
#